data_AF-A0A2G4FJK8-F1
#
_entry.id   AF-A0A2G4FJK8-F1
#
_cell.length_a   1.000
_cell.length_b   1.000
_cell.length_c   1.000
_cell.angle_alpha   90.00
_cell.angle_beta   90.00
_cell.angle_gamma   90.00
#
_symmetry.space_group_name_H-M   'P 1'
#
loop_
_entity.id
_entity.type
_entity.pdbx_description
1 polymer ?
#
loop_
_entity_poly.entity_id
_entity_poly.type
_entity_poly.pdbx_seq_one_letter_code
_entity_poly.pdbx_strand_id
1 'polypeptide(L)'
;MKKLGNPKSFSKTIFSLAFFTMFALGVSAQEAVAAAVPAVVSTAPATGSGDPVKGKELFNTNCAACHKLDAKMTGPALRGVGDKYDKAWLYKWIKNSSDLIKSGDAKAVKVYEEFAKANMTAFPQLSNGDIDNIIAYTMEVAPAAETTKTAVGATAEKTDGGGLSNNLILGVLAFILGALIFVLFSVNKLMRNLAKKEGANIPEVISPATAVVSFAKAYVKNQFIMVVTAVLFLLTSAYFMYGYFMQIGVDQGYEPIQPIHYSHKIHAGENGIDCKYCHSSARVSKHSGIPSLNVCMNCHKNIAEFQGSKDSTYVEYTKEFYTGEIQKLYDAVGWDKATQKYTGKTKPVKWVRIHNLPDFVYFNHAQHVTVGGIECQKCHGEVETYEVMKQAQPLTMGWCINCHRETNVKVEDNGYYKKIHEQLSKKLGVSKLTAAQMGGLECGKCHY
;
A
#
# COMPACT_ATOMS: atom_id res chain seq x y z
N MET A 1 23.17 42.84 -10.51
CA MET A 1 23.38 42.70 -11.97
C MET A 1 24.71 41.99 -12.23
N LYS A 2 24.65 40.71 -12.61
CA LYS A 2 25.80 39.91 -13.06
C LYS A 2 25.35 39.21 -14.35
N LYS A 3 26.10 39.39 -15.43
CA LYS A 3 25.74 38.99 -16.81
C LYS A 3 25.54 37.47 -16.92
N LEU A 4 24.35 37.06 -17.36
CA LEU A 4 24.02 35.68 -17.76
C LEU A 4 24.60 35.39 -19.14
N GLY A 5 25.30 34.28 -19.26
CA GLY A 5 25.91 33.79 -20.50
C GLY A 5 24.90 33.20 -21.49
N ASN A 6 25.15 33.53 -22.76
CA ASN A 6 24.64 33.03 -24.03
C ASN A 6 23.72 31.75 -24.03
N PRO A 7 22.46 31.82 -24.51
CA PRO A 7 21.47 30.73 -24.47
C PRO A 7 21.46 29.77 -25.68
N LYS A 8 22.56 29.63 -26.44
CA LYS A 8 22.57 28.76 -27.65
C LYS A 8 23.15 27.35 -27.48
N SER A 9 23.62 26.98 -26.29
CA SER A 9 24.23 25.66 -26.04
C SER A 9 23.29 24.63 -25.37
N PHE A 10 22.25 25.09 -24.66
CA PHE A 10 21.41 24.21 -23.83
C PHE A 10 20.38 23.38 -24.63
N SER A 11 20.06 23.79 -25.85
CA SER A 11 19.03 23.14 -26.70
C SER A 11 19.53 21.88 -27.41
N LYS A 12 20.84 21.76 -27.70
CA LYS A 12 21.39 20.61 -28.43
C LYS A 12 21.67 19.41 -27.55
N THR A 13 21.93 19.61 -26.26
CA THR A 13 22.28 18.52 -25.34
C THR A 13 21.06 17.76 -24.81
N ILE A 14 19.88 18.40 -24.73
CA ILE A 14 18.65 17.77 -24.22
C ILE A 14 17.99 16.89 -25.29
N PHE A 15 18.08 17.27 -26.56
CA PHE A 15 17.51 16.47 -27.66
C PHE A 15 18.32 15.20 -27.96
N SER A 16 19.63 15.18 -27.65
CA SER A 16 20.49 14.00 -27.80
C SER A 16 20.39 13.02 -26.63
N LEU A 17 20.05 13.51 -25.42
CA LEU A 17 19.95 12.64 -24.22
C LEU A 17 18.64 11.82 -24.22
N ALA A 18 17.55 12.37 -24.76
CA ALA A 18 16.27 11.68 -24.87
C ALA A 18 16.25 10.52 -25.88
N PHE A 19 17.19 10.52 -26.84
CA PHE A 19 17.27 9.47 -27.88
C PHE A 19 18.18 8.29 -27.46
N PHE A 20 19.06 8.48 -26.46
CA PHE A 20 20.03 7.46 -26.04
C PHE A 20 19.58 6.62 -24.83
N THR A 21 18.56 7.07 -24.08
CA THR A 21 18.05 6.34 -22.90
C THR A 21 17.04 5.23 -23.23
N MET A 22 16.68 5.04 -24.51
CA MET A 22 15.73 3.98 -24.93
C MET A 22 16.37 2.63 -25.27
N PHE A 23 17.71 2.48 -25.18
CA PHE A 23 18.38 1.28 -25.69
C PHE A 23 19.33 0.56 -24.72
N ALA A 24 19.36 0.92 -23.44
CA ALA A 24 20.36 0.42 -22.48
C ALA A 24 19.76 -0.09 -21.17
N LEU A 25 18.83 -1.04 -21.23
CA LEU A 25 18.55 -1.94 -20.10
C LEU A 25 18.37 -3.36 -20.61
N GLY A 26 19.46 -4.12 -20.61
CA GLY A 26 19.45 -5.54 -20.87
C GLY A 26 20.82 -6.12 -20.57
N VAL A 27 20.85 -7.07 -19.64
CA VAL A 27 21.91 -8.05 -19.37
C VAL A 27 23.01 -7.63 -18.37
N SER A 28 22.87 -8.14 -17.14
CA SER A 28 23.93 -8.91 -16.48
C SER A 28 23.33 -9.73 -15.33
N ALA A 29 23.36 -11.06 -15.46
CA ALA A 29 23.16 -12.00 -14.37
C ALA A 29 24.26 -13.06 -14.51
N GLN A 30 25.04 -13.25 -13.45
CA GLN A 30 26.15 -14.19 -13.38
C GLN A 30 25.81 -15.22 -12.30
N GLU A 31 25.90 -16.50 -12.69
CA GLU A 31 25.54 -17.66 -11.88
C GLU A 31 26.60 -17.98 -10.80
N ALA A 32 26.15 -18.46 -9.64
CA ALA A 32 27.00 -19.14 -8.66
C ALA A 32 26.26 -20.31 -7.99
N VAL A 33 27.02 -21.37 -7.77
CA VAL A 33 26.65 -22.76 -7.52
C VAL A 33 26.23 -23.01 -6.06
N ALA A 34 25.23 -23.86 -5.86
CA ALA A 34 24.73 -24.28 -4.54
C ALA A 34 25.65 -25.28 -3.83
N ALA A 35 25.85 -25.10 -2.52
CA ALA A 35 26.41 -26.10 -1.61
C ALA A 35 25.45 -26.36 -0.44
N ALA A 36 25.33 -27.63 -0.06
CA ALA A 36 24.35 -28.18 0.88
C ALA A 36 24.60 -27.80 2.36
N VAL A 37 23.52 -27.74 3.14
CA VAL A 37 23.51 -27.49 4.61
C VAL A 37 23.07 -28.76 5.36
N PRO A 38 23.72 -29.15 6.48
CA PRO A 38 23.30 -30.30 7.28
C PRO A 38 22.24 -29.94 8.34
N ALA A 39 21.46 -30.94 8.74
CA ALA A 39 20.37 -30.85 9.72
C ALA A 39 20.88 -30.66 11.17
N VAL A 40 20.18 -29.80 11.92
CA VAL A 40 20.43 -29.56 13.36
C VAL A 40 19.39 -30.33 14.19
N VAL A 41 19.90 -31.03 15.20
CA VAL A 41 19.17 -31.90 16.15
C VAL A 41 18.54 -31.06 17.27
N SER A 42 17.27 -31.30 17.57
CA SER A 42 16.56 -30.71 18.70
C SER A 42 16.96 -31.37 20.01
N THR A 43 17.35 -30.58 21.02
CA THR A 43 17.54 -31.03 22.41
C THR A 43 16.26 -30.79 23.22
N ALA A 44 16.02 -31.67 24.20
CA ALA A 44 14.79 -31.76 24.99
C ALA A 44 14.70 -30.68 26.10
N PRO A 45 13.49 -30.32 26.58
CA PRO A 45 13.33 -29.32 27.64
C PRO A 45 13.57 -29.88 29.04
N ALA A 46 14.07 -28.99 29.89
CA ALA A 46 14.32 -29.20 31.32
C ALA A 46 13.03 -29.20 32.15
N THR A 47 13.13 -29.88 33.29
CA THR A 47 12.10 -30.17 34.28
C THR A 47 11.48 -28.93 34.94
N GLY A 48 10.29 -28.54 34.49
CA GLY A 48 9.29 -27.74 35.21
C GLY A 48 7.93 -28.41 35.03
N SER A 49 7.09 -28.46 36.06
CA SER A 49 5.92 -29.36 36.14
C SER A 49 4.73 -29.01 35.22
N GLY A 50 4.96 -28.38 34.07
CA GLY A 50 3.93 -27.98 33.12
C GLY A 50 4.46 -27.96 31.68
N ASP A 51 3.57 -28.14 30.73
CA ASP A 51 3.83 -28.09 29.29
C ASP A 51 3.72 -26.63 28.80
N PRO A 52 4.84 -25.97 28.44
CA PRO A 52 4.83 -24.56 28.05
C PRO A 52 4.11 -24.32 26.71
N VAL A 53 4.02 -25.33 25.83
CA VAL A 53 3.27 -25.21 24.56
C VAL A 53 1.79 -25.10 24.85
N LYS A 54 1.25 -26.00 25.70
CA LYS A 54 -0.14 -25.91 26.19
C LYS A 54 -0.36 -24.66 27.02
N GLY A 55 0.64 -24.27 27.81
CA GLY A 55 0.64 -23.04 28.59
C GLY A 55 0.45 -21.79 27.74
N LYS A 56 1.13 -21.72 26.59
CA LYS A 56 1.00 -20.62 25.62
C LYS A 56 -0.41 -20.53 25.04
N GLU A 57 -1.02 -21.66 24.69
CA GLU A 57 -2.39 -21.69 24.18
C GLU A 57 -3.40 -21.19 25.22
N LEU A 58 -3.29 -21.70 26.45
CA LEU A 58 -4.14 -21.29 27.58
C LEU A 58 -3.94 -19.81 27.92
N PHE A 59 -2.70 -19.33 27.88
CA PHE A 59 -2.35 -17.92 28.10
C PHE A 59 -2.94 -17.02 27.03
N ASN A 60 -2.78 -17.37 25.75
CA ASN A 60 -3.33 -16.61 24.63
C ASN A 60 -4.86 -16.50 24.69
N THR A 61 -5.51 -17.57 25.16
CA THR A 61 -6.97 -17.64 25.28
C THR A 61 -7.50 -16.84 26.47
N ASN A 62 -6.86 -16.93 27.64
CA ASN A 62 -7.45 -16.47 28.91
C ASN A 62 -6.74 -15.26 29.53
N CYS A 63 -5.48 -15.01 29.18
CA CYS A 63 -4.62 -14.07 29.91
C CYS A 63 -4.05 -12.95 29.03
N ALA A 64 -3.79 -13.22 27.75
CA ALA A 64 -3.09 -12.30 26.83
C ALA A 64 -3.85 -10.99 26.53
N ALA A 65 -5.16 -10.95 26.83
CA ALA A 65 -5.97 -9.74 26.72
C ALA A 65 -5.58 -8.67 27.77
N CYS A 66 -5.05 -9.09 28.92
CA CYS A 66 -4.74 -8.20 30.05
C CYS A 66 -3.26 -8.24 30.47
N HIS A 67 -2.53 -9.31 30.13
CA HIS A 67 -1.13 -9.51 30.51
C HIS A 67 -0.21 -9.67 29.30
N LYS A 68 1.02 -9.16 29.44
CA LYS A 68 2.15 -9.48 28.56
C LYS A 68 3.23 -10.17 29.39
N LEU A 69 4.15 -10.86 28.72
CA LEU A 69 5.29 -11.49 29.40
C LEU A 69 6.27 -10.44 29.92
N ASP A 70 6.66 -9.49 29.07
CA ASP A 70 7.77 -8.56 29.37
C ASP A 70 7.35 -7.11 29.65
N ALA A 71 6.06 -6.79 29.54
CA ALA A 71 5.56 -5.43 29.66
C ALA A 71 4.35 -5.33 30.60
N LYS A 72 4.24 -4.20 31.29
CA LYS A 72 3.04 -3.84 32.06
C LYS A 72 1.92 -3.40 31.10
N MET A 73 0.68 -3.79 31.40
CA MET A 73 -0.52 -3.46 30.62
C MET A 73 -1.68 -3.22 31.60
N THR A 74 -2.85 -3.83 31.38
CA THR A 74 -3.95 -3.88 32.35
C THR A 74 -3.52 -4.61 33.63
N GLY A 75 -2.71 -5.66 33.49
CA GLY A 75 -2.06 -6.38 34.59
C GLY A 75 -0.53 -6.33 34.52
N PRO A 76 0.16 -6.88 35.54
CA PRO A 76 1.62 -6.94 35.59
C PRO A 76 2.21 -7.82 34.48
N ALA A 77 3.48 -7.54 34.16
CA ALA A 77 4.32 -8.40 33.33
C ALA A 77 4.51 -9.75 34.01
N LEU A 78 4.18 -10.83 33.30
CA LEU A 78 4.12 -12.18 33.88
C LEU A 78 5.39 -13.02 33.71
N ARG A 79 6.42 -12.54 32.99
CA ARG A 79 7.68 -13.27 32.87
C ARG A 79 8.29 -13.48 34.26
N GLY A 80 8.64 -14.74 34.55
CA GLY A 80 9.22 -15.12 35.84
C GLY A 80 8.24 -15.04 37.01
N VAL A 81 6.92 -15.04 36.80
CA VAL A 81 5.95 -14.89 37.90
C VAL A 81 6.03 -16.04 38.91
N GLY A 82 6.42 -17.24 38.46
CA GLY A 82 6.61 -18.42 39.32
C GLY A 82 7.71 -18.25 40.37
N ASP A 83 8.69 -17.38 40.13
CA ASP A 83 9.75 -17.06 41.10
C ASP A 83 9.34 -15.96 42.08
N LYS A 84 8.35 -15.14 41.70
CA LYS A 84 7.89 -13.98 42.49
C LYS A 84 6.85 -14.34 43.55
N TYR A 85 6.06 -15.39 43.31
CA TYR A 85 4.97 -15.78 44.19
C TYR A 85 4.91 -17.29 44.36
N ASP A 86 4.50 -17.72 45.56
CA ASP A 86 4.31 -19.13 45.86
C ASP A 86 3.27 -19.77 44.94
N LYS A 87 3.56 -20.95 44.40
CA LYS A 87 2.67 -21.67 43.47
C LYS A 87 1.25 -21.89 44.04
N ALA A 88 1.15 -22.21 45.34
CA ALA A 88 -0.14 -22.34 46.02
C ALA A 88 -0.92 -21.02 46.13
N TRP A 89 -0.22 -19.89 46.21
CA TRP A 89 -0.83 -18.56 46.19
C TRP A 89 -1.31 -18.21 44.77
N LEU A 90 -0.51 -18.50 43.75
CA LEU A 90 -0.88 -18.29 42.34
C LEU A 90 -2.15 -19.08 41.95
N TYR A 91 -2.32 -20.30 42.46
CA TYR A 91 -3.56 -21.06 42.25
C TYR A 91 -4.79 -20.34 42.81
N LYS A 92 -4.71 -19.80 44.03
CA LYS A 92 -5.81 -19.06 44.65
C LYS A 92 -6.05 -17.73 43.91
N TRP A 93 -4.99 -17.03 43.53
CA TRP A 93 -5.06 -15.76 42.82
C TRP A 93 -5.72 -15.88 41.44
N ILE A 94 -5.29 -16.85 40.64
CA ILE A 94 -5.82 -17.04 39.28
C ILE A 94 -7.27 -17.54 39.32
N LYS A 95 -7.61 -18.40 40.29
CA LYS A 95 -8.99 -18.90 40.45
C LYS A 95 -9.94 -17.83 40.97
N ASN A 96 -9.53 -17.03 41.96
CA ASN A 96 -10.31 -15.92 42.47
C ASN A 96 -9.46 -14.88 43.22
N SER A 97 -8.94 -13.89 42.50
CA SER A 97 -8.18 -12.77 43.06
C SER A 97 -9.01 -11.88 43.99
N SER A 98 -10.32 -11.74 43.72
CA SER A 98 -11.23 -10.89 44.50
C SER A 98 -11.38 -11.39 45.94
N ASP A 99 -11.38 -12.71 46.16
CA ASP A 99 -11.47 -13.28 47.50
C ASP A 99 -10.19 -13.00 48.32
N LEU A 100 -9.02 -13.07 47.69
CA LEU A 100 -7.75 -12.75 48.35
C LEU A 100 -7.63 -11.25 48.69
N ILE A 101 -8.13 -10.38 47.81
CA ILE A 101 -8.18 -8.94 48.07
C ILE A 101 -9.13 -8.64 49.24
N LYS A 102 -10.32 -9.26 49.26
CA LYS A 102 -11.31 -9.10 50.35
C LYS A 102 -10.84 -9.70 51.67
N SER A 103 -10.06 -10.77 51.65
CA SER A 103 -9.49 -11.37 52.86
C SER A 103 -8.34 -10.52 53.46
N GLY A 104 -7.94 -9.43 52.79
CA GLY A 104 -6.87 -8.55 53.26
C GLY A 104 -5.46 -9.11 53.06
N ASP A 105 -5.26 -10.03 52.10
CA ASP A 105 -3.91 -10.52 51.79
C ASP A 105 -3.01 -9.37 51.30
N ALA A 106 -1.90 -9.13 51.99
CA ALA A 106 -1.06 -7.96 51.75
C ALA A 106 -0.42 -7.96 50.34
N LYS A 107 -0.14 -9.13 49.76
CA LYS A 107 0.41 -9.24 48.40
C LYS A 107 -0.67 -8.91 47.37
N ALA A 108 -1.88 -9.45 47.57
CA ALA A 108 -3.05 -9.22 46.74
C ALA A 108 -3.47 -7.74 46.69
N VAL A 109 -3.58 -7.10 47.86
CA VAL A 109 -3.97 -5.68 47.99
C VAL A 109 -2.93 -4.78 47.32
N LYS A 110 -1.63 -5.05 47.51
CA LYS A 110 -0.55 -4.27 46.89
C LYS A 110 -0.61 -4.31 45.35
N VAL A 111 -0.82 -5.49 44.77
CA VAL A 111 -0.97 -5.63 43.32
C VAL A 111 -2.23 -4.91 42.83
N TYR A 112 -3.33 -5.00 43.58
CA TYR A 112 -4.58 -4.33 43.23
C TYR A 112 -4.47 -2.81 43.22
N GLU A 113 -3.77 -2.22 44.20
CA GLU A 113 -3.54 -0.78 44.26
C GLU A 113 -2.58 -0.28 43.17
N GLU A 114 -1.52 -1.04 42.87
CA GLU A 114 -0.53 -0.68 41.84
C GLU A 114 -1.14 -0.63 40.43
N PHE A 115 -2.11 -1.49 40.13
CA PHE A 115 -2.75 -1.60 38.81
C PHE A 115 -4.13 -0.92 38.76
N ALA A 116 -4.24 0.25 39.41
CA ALA A 116 -5.41 1.13 39.35
C ALA A 116 -6.73 0.46 39.74
N LYS A 117 -6.69 -0.53 40.64
CA LYS A 117 -7.87 -1.29 41.09
C LYS A 117 -8.58 -2.04 39.95
N ALA A 118 -7.83 -2.40 38.91
CA ALA A 118 -8.34 -3.24 37.82
C ALA A 118 -8.71 -4.62 38.37
N ASN A 119 -9.97 -5.02 38.18
CA ASN A 119 -10.43 -6.35 38.59
C ASN A 119 -9.95 -7.40 37.59
N MET A 120 -9.19 -8.38 38.08
CA MET A 120 -8.87 -9.59 37.31
C MET A 120 -10.06 -10.55 37.36
N THR A 121 -10.52 -11.01 36.19
CA THR A 121 -11.58 -12.02 36.07
C THR A 121 -11.19 -13.28 36.84
N ALA A 122 -12.15 -13.90 37.52
CA ALA A 122 -11.95 -15.18 38.20
C ALA A 122 -11.94 -16.32 37.18
N PHE A 123 -10.98 -17.24 37.30
CA PHE A 123 -10.87 -18.42 36.45
C PHE A 123 -11.06 -19.73 37.23
N PRO A 124 -12.22 -19.96 37.89
CA PRO A 124 -12.46 -21.17 38.68
C PRO A 124 -12.43 -22.46 37.85
N GLN A 125 -12.65 -22.35 36.54
CA GLN A 125 -12.62 -23.45 35.59
C GLN A 125 -11.21 -23.99 35.29
N LEU A 126 -10.15 -23.21 35.55
CA LEU A 126 -8.78 -23.66 35.29
C LEU A 126 -8.33 -24.63 36.40
N SER A 127 -7.90 -25.83 36.00
CA SER A 127 -7.33 -26.79 36.94
C SER A 127 -5.94 -26.32 37.41
N ASN A 128 -5.42 -26.90 38.51
CA ASN A 128 -4.06 -26.58 38.95
C ASN A 128 -3.02 -26.98 37.88
N GLY A 129 -3.28 -28.02 37.09
CA GLY A 129 -2.42 -28.44 35.98
C GLY A 129 -2.44 -27.43 34.82
N ASP A 130 -3.59 -26.83 34.51
CA ASP A 130 -3.68 -25.77 33.50
C ASP A 130 -2.90 -24.53 33.94
N ILE A 131 -3.00 -24.18 35.23
CA ILE A 131 -2.24 -23.08 35.81
C ILE A 131 -0.74 -23.38 35.80
N ASP A 132 -0.33 -24.63 36.07
CA ASP A 132 1.08 -25.05 35.98
C ASP A 132 1.62 -24.93 34.55
N ASN A 133 0.83 -25.29 33.54
CA ASN A 133 1.20 -25.10 32.13
C ASN A 133 1.38 -23.60 31.81
N ILE A 134 0.44 -22.75 32.23
CA ILE A 134 0.54 -21.29 32.04
C ILE A 134 1.79 -20.73 32.73
N ILE A 135 2.06 -21.14 33.98
CA ILE A 135 3.27 -20.70 34.69
C ILE A 135 4.52 -21.18 33.94
N ALA A 136 4.57 -22.44 33.49
CA ALA A 136 5.70 -22.96 32.71
C ALA A 136 5.99 -22.11 31.46
N TYR A 137 4.95 -21.67 30.74
CA TYR A 137 5.10 -20.74 29.62
C TYR A 137 5.68 -19.38 30.03
N THR A 138 5.23 -18.82 31.16
CA THR A 138 5.77 -17.54 31.65
C THR A 138 7.21 -17.62 32.16
N MET A 139 7.70 -18.83 32.41
CA MET A 139 9.07 -19.12 32.86
C MET A 139 10.04 -19.37 31.70
N GLU A 140 9.56 -19.44 30.45
CA GLU A 140 10.46 -19.54 29.29
C GLU A 140 11.41 -18.33 29.24
N VAL A 141 12.66 -18.56 28.83
CA VAL A 141 13.65 -17.49 28.67
C VAL A 141 13.23 -16.62 27.48
N ALA A 142 13.32 -15.30 27.61
CA ALA A 142 13.04 -14.40 26.49
C ALA A 142 13.97 -14.76 25.32
N PRO A 143 13.46 -14.99 24.09
CA PRO A 143 14.32 -15.26 22.95
C PRO A 143 15.25 -14.07 22.75
N ALA A 144 16.55 -14.34 22.66
CA ALA A 144 17.57 -13.33 22.41
C ALA A 144 17.22 -12.57 21.12
N ALA A 145 17.29 -11.24 21.16
CA ALA A 145 17.16 -10.42 19.97
C ALA A 145 18.22 -10.85 18.94
N GLU A 146 17.79 -11.53 17.88
CA GLU A 146 18.71 -11.98 16.84
C GLU A 146 19.19 -10.76 16.04
N THR A 147 20.50 -10.52 16.11
CA THR A 147 21.20 -9.51 15.32
C THR A 147 21.13 -9.86 13.83
N THR A 148 20.58 -8.91 13.07
CA THR A 148 20.64 -8.70 11.63
C THR A 148 21.64 -9.56 10.84
N LYS A 149 21.12 -10.47 10.01
CA LYS A 149 21.76 -10.82 8.74
C LYS A 149 21.06 -10.02 7.64
N THR A 150 21.82 -9.16 6.97
CA THR A 150 21.40 -8.41 5.79
C THR A 150 20.96 -9.39 4.71
N ALA A 151 19.67 -9.39 4.36
CA ALA A 151 19.15 -10.13 3.22
C ALA A 151 19.18 -9.26 1.97
N VAL A 152 19.99 -9.69 1.00
CA VAL A 152 19.99 -9.23 -0.38
C VAL A 152 18.66 -9.64 -1.02
N GLY A 153 18.09 -8.73 -1.82
CA GLY A 153 16.71 -8.78 -2.31
C GLY A 153 16.37 -10.05 -3.09
N ALA A 154 15.24 -10.65 -2.72
CA ALA A 154 14.52 -11.62 -3.52
C ALA A 154 13.37 -10.92 -4.24
N THR A 155 13.49 -10.80 -5.56
CA THR A 155 12.38 -10.43 -6.44
C THR A 155 11.38 -11.57 -6.48
N ALA A 156 10.19 -11.36 -5.91
CA ALA A 156 9.04 -12.24 -6.09
C ALA A 156 8.25 -11.79 -7.34
N GLU A 157 8.19 -12.71 -8.29
CA GLU A 157 7.48 -12.64 -9.55
C GLU A 157 5.96 -12.65 -9.29
N LYS A 158 5.24 -11.65 -9.83
CA LYS A 158 3.77 -11.63 -9.85
C LYS A 158 3.28 -12.42 -11.05
N THR A 159 2.44 -13.41 -10.77
CA THR A 159 1.56 -14.10 -11.71
C THR A 159 0.44 -13.15 -12.16
N ASP A 160 0.60 -12.55 -13.34
CA ASP A 160 -0.51 -11.94 -14.07
C ASP A 160 -1.16 -12.98 -15.00
N GLY A 161 -2.45 -13.20 -14.77
CA GLY A 161 -3.28 -14.04 -15.62
C GLY A 161 -3.59 -13.38 -16.96
N GLY A 162 -3.54 -14.19 -18.03
CA GLY A 162 -4.51 -14.12 -19.11
C GLY A 162 -4.30 -13.11 -20.24
N GLY A 163 -3.10 -12.54 -20.41
CA GLY A 163 -2.75 -11.77 -21.61
C GLY A 163 -1.31 -12.09 -22.03
N LEU A 164 -1.07 -12.35 -23.31
CA LEU A 164 0.29 -12.52 -23.86
C LEU A 164 1.16 -11.35 -23.37
N SER A 165 2.16 -11.63 -22.53
CA SER A 165 2.97 -10.58 -21.92
C SER A 165 3.62 -9.72 -23.01
N ASN A 166 3.72 -8.40 -22.80
CA ASN A 166 4.35 -7.49 -23.76
C ASN A 166 5.77 -7.95 -24.14
N ASN A 167 6.49 -8.61 -23.23
CA ASN A 167 7.81 -9.18 -23.48
C ASN A 167 7.77 -10.37 -24.45
N LEU A 168 6.73 -11.21 -24.40
CA LEU A 168 6.53 -12.31 -25.35
C LEU A 168 6.10 -11.77 -26.73
N ILE A 169 5.23 -10.76 -26.78
CA ILE A 169 4.85 -10.10 -28.04
C ILE A 169 6.07 -9.46 -28.70
N LEU A 170 6.89 -8.74 -27.93
CA LEU A 170 8.15 -8.15 -28.40
C LEU A 170 9.16 -9.23 -28.83
N GLY A 171 9.26 -10.34 -28.09
CA GLY A 171 10.13 -11.47 -28.44
C GLY A 171 9.72 -12.15 -29.75
N VAL A 172 8.42 -12.38 -29.96
CA VAL A 172 7.88 -12.96 -31.20
C VAL A 172 8.08 -12.00 -32.38
N LEU A 173 7.81 -10.70 -32.20
CA LEU A 173 8.05 -9.69 -33.24
C LEU A 173 9.53 -9.58 -33.60
N ALA A 174 10.43 -9.62 -32.62
CA ALA A 174 11.88 -9.62 -32.85
C ALA A 174 12.34 -10.86 -33.60
N PHE A 175 11.79 -12.04 -33.27
CA PHE A 175 12.09 -13.29 -33.99
C PHE A 175 11.60 -13.25 -35.44
N ILE A 176 10.37 -12.77 -35.69
CA ILE A 176 9.82 -12.62 -37.04
C ILE A 176 10.66 -11.63 -37.86
N LEU A 177 11.03 -10.49 -37.26
CA LEU A 177 11.87 -9.49 -37.91
C LEU A 177 13.27 -10.07 -38.22
N GLY A 178 13.86 -10.81 -37.28
CA GLY A 178 15.14 -11.50 -37.47
C GLY A 178 15.08 -12.54 -38.59
N ALA A 179 14.02 -13.34 -38.65
CA ALA A 179 13.79 -14.32 -39.71
C ALA A 179 13.62 -13.64 -41.08
N LEU A 180 12.87 -12.54 -41.16
CA LEU A 180 12.73 -11.76 -42.39
C LEU A 180 14.06 -11.16 -42.86
N ILE A 181 14.85 -10.59 -41.94
CA ILE A 181 16.19 -10.09 -42.25
C ILE A 181 17.09 -11.21 -42.76
N PHE A 182 17.04 -12.39 -42.13
CA PHE A 182 17.81 -13.56 -42.55
C PHE A 182 17.42 -14.06 -43.95
N VAL A 183 16.12 -14.12 -44.25
CA VAL A 183 15.62 -14.49 -45.58
C VAL A 183 16.07 -13.46 -46.62
N LEU A 184 15.90 -12.17 -46.35
CA LEU A 184 16.32 -11.10 -47.27
C LEU A 184 17.83 -11.13 -47.52
N PHE A 185 18.64 -11.39 -46.49
CA PHE A 185 20.08 -11.55 -46.63
C PHE A 185 20.44 -12.79 -47.45
N SER A 186 19.78 -13.92 -47.20
CA SER A 186 20.02 -15.18 -47.89
C SER A 186 19.65 -15.10 -49.37
N VAL A 187 18.51 -14.46 -49.70
CA VAL A 187 18.07 -14.21 -51.08
C VAL A 187 19.03 -13.25 -51.79
N ASN A 188 19.43 -12.15 -51.14
CA ASN A 188 20.41 -11.21 -51.72
C ASN A 188 21.76 -11.89 -51.99
N LYS A 189 22.21 -12.76 -51.07
CA LYS A 189 23.44 -13.56 -51.24
C LYS A 189 23.31 -14.53 -52.42
N LEU A 190 22.18 -15.22 -52.54
CA LEU A 190 21.91 -16.16 -53.63
C LEU A 190 21.89 -15.44 -54.99
N MET A 191 21.14 -14.34 -55.10
CA MET A 191 21.05 -13.55 -56.34
C MET A 191 22.41 -13.01 -56.77
N ARG A 192 23.24 -12.57 -55.82
CA ARG A 192 24.62 -12.11 -56.12
C ARG A 192 25.54 -13.25 -56.56
N ASN A 193 25.40 -14.43 -55.96
CA ASN A 193 26.19 -15.60 -56.36
C ASN A 193 25.82 -16.09 -57.76
N LEU A 194 24.54 -16.00 -58.14
CA LEU A 194 24.05 -16.32 -59.48
C LEU A 194 24.51 -15.28 -60.50
N ALA A 195 24.36 -13.99 -60.22
CA ALA A 195 24.81 -12.91 -61.12
C ALA A 195 26.34 -12.89 -61.32
N LYS A 196 27.14 -13.31 -60.32
CA LYS A 196 28.60 -13.52 -60.48
C LYS A 196 28.93 -14.70 -61.41
N LYS A 197 28.11 -15.76 -61.43
CA LYS A 197 28.30 -16.91 -62.32
C LYS A 197 27.95 -16.61 -63.78
N GLU A 198 27.07 -15.65 -64.04
CA GLU A 198 26.69 -15.21 -65.39
C GLU A 198 27.58 -14.08 -65.94
N GLY A 199 28.70 -13.75 -65.28
CA GLY A 199 29.67 -12.77 -65.79
C GLY A 199 29.27 -11.30 -65.60
N ALA A 200 28.23 -11.00 -64.82
CA ALA A 200 27.84 -9.63 -64.52
C ALA A 200 28.77 -9.00 -63.46
N ASN A 201 29.34 -7.83 -63.77
CA ASN A 201 30.09 -7.01 -62.82
C ASN A 201 29.14 -6.46 -61.74
N ILE A 202 29.02 -7.15 -60.62
CA ILE A 202 28.27 -6.66 -59.46
C ILE A 202 29.16 -5.70 -58.68
N PRO A 203 28.75 -4.42 -58.49
CA PRO A 203 29.49 -3.49 -57.65
C PRO A 203 29.73 -4.09 -56.26
N GLU A 204 30.98 -3.98 -55.79
CA GLU A 204 31.39 -4.46 -54.47
C GLU A 204 30.53 -3.83 -53.36
N VAL A 205 30.37 -4.57 -52.26
CA VAL A 205 29.46 -4.26 -51.16
C VAL A 205 29.61 -2.79 -50.76
N ILE A 206 28.57 -2.03 -51.07
CA ILE A 206 28.31 -0.70 -50.55
C ILE A 206 28.51 -0.82 -49.02
N SER A 207 29.58 -0.22 -48.49
CA SER A 207 29.85 -0.22 -47.05
C SER A 207 28.58 0.22 -46.29
N PRO A 208 28.35 -0.17 -45.02
CA PRO A 208 27.18 0.27 -44.26
C PRO A 208 26.97 1.79 -44.33
N ALA A 209 28.07 2.56 -44.31
CA ALA A 209 28.08 4.00 -44.48
C ALA A 209 27.58 4.43 -45.88
N THR A 210 28.04 3.78 -46.95
CA THR A 210 27.61 4.07 -48.32
C THR A 210 26.14 3.66 -48.56
N ALA A 211 25.63 2.64 -47.85
CA ALA A 211 24.26 2.16 -47.98
C ALA A 211 23.28 3.14 -47.32
N VAL A 212 23.64 3.66 -46.13
CA VAL A 212 22.92 4.75 -45.47
C VAL A 212 22.89 6.00 -46.35
N VAL A 213 24.01 6.36 -47.00
CA VAL A 213 24.06 7.48 -47.95
C VAL A 213 23.16 7.24 -49.17
N SER A 214 23.12 6.02 -49.71
CA SER A 214 22.22 5.69 -50.83
C SER A 214 20.74 5.72 -50.45
N PHE A 215 20.39 5.27 -49.25
CA PHE A 215 19.02 5.32 -48.72
C PHE A 215 18.60 6.77 -48.46
N ALA A 216 19.44 7.57 -47.80
CA ALA A 216 19.17 8.99 -47.58
C ALA A 216 19.00 9.75 -48.91
N LYS A 217 19.82 9.43 -49.92
CA LYS A 217 19.69 10.02 -51.27
C LYS A 217 18.42 9.55 -51.98
N ALA A 218 18.02 8.29 -51.84
CA ALA A 218 16.77 7.75 -52.40
C ALA A 218 15.53 8.32 -51.70
N TYR A 219 15.60 8.50 -50.38
CA TYR A 219 14.58 9.11 -49.54
C TYR A 219 14.36 10.58 -49.92
N VAL A 220 15.42 11.39 -49.99
CA VAL A 220 15.31 12.81 -50.38
C VAL A 220 14.85 12.98 -51.83
N LYS A 221 15.22 12.07 -52.74
CA LYS A 221 14.73 12.09 -54.12
C LYS A 221 13.26 11.72 -54.26
N ASN A 222 12.71 10.93 -53.32
CA ASN A 222 11.32 10.50 -53.37
C ASN A 222 10.43 11.49 -52.59
N GLN A 223 9.89 12.47 -53.32
CA GLN A 223 9.02 13.51 -52.76
C GLN A 223 7.79 12.93 -52.03
N PHE A 224 7.24 11.80 -52.50
CA PHE A 224 6.11 11.15 -51.84
C PHE A 224 6.50 10.62 -50.45
N ILE A 225 7.62 9.90 -50.34
CA ILE A 225 8.09 9.38 -49.06
C ILE A 225 8.42 10.53 -48.09
N MET A 226 9.08 11.59 -48.58
CA MET A 226 9.37 12.79 -47.78
C MET A 226 8.11 13.47 -47.22
N VAL A 227 7.06 13.58 -48.02
CA VAL A 227 5.77 14.16 -47.57
C VAL A 227 5.09 13.24 -46.57
N VAL A 228 5.04 11.93 -46.84
CA VAL A 228 4.42 10.95 -45.93
C VAL A 228 5.12 10.93 -44.57
N THR A 229 6.46 10.92 -44.54
CA THR A 229 7.20 10.95 -43.28
C THR A 229 7.10 12.29 -42.57
N ALA A 230 7.04 13.41 -43.29
CA ALA A 230 6.80 14.72 -42.68
C ALA A 230 5.40 14.79 -42.05
N VAL A 231 4.37 14.31 -42.74
CA VAL A 231 3.00 14.22 -42.19
C VAL A 231 2.97 13.30 -40.98
N LEU A 232 3.59 12.12 -41.05
CA LEU A 232 3.66 11.20 -39.92
C LEU A 232 4.39 11.83 -38.73
N PHE A 233 5.52 12.49 -38.96
CA PHE A 233 6.26 13.21 -37.93
C PHE A 233 5.40 14.30 -37.27
N LEU A 234 4.65 15.07 -38.06
CA LEU A 234 3.76 16.10 -37.55
C LEU A 234 2.61 15.51 -36.72
N LEU A 235 1.98 14.43 -37.18
CA LEU A 235 0.90 13.75 -36.46
C LEU A 235 1.41 13.11 -35.16
N THR A 236 2.56 12.44 -35.20
CA THR A 236 3.20 11.86 -34.00
C THR A 236 3.58 12.95 -33.00
N SER A 237 4.16 14.06 -33.47
CA SER A 237 4.50 15.21 -32.61
C SER A 237 3.25 15.83 -31.98
N ALA A 238 2.19 16.03 -32.76
CA ALA A 238 0.91 16.54 -32.28
C ALA A 238 0.28 15.58 -31.25
N TYR A 239 0.33 14.27 -31.49
CA TYR A 239 -0.17 13.26 -30.56
C TYR A 239 0.56 13.29 -29.21
N PHE A 240 1.90 13.28 -29.21
CA PHE A 240 2.67 13.34 -27.95
C PHE A 240 2.53 14.68 -27.24
N MET A 241 2.48 15.79 -27.98
CA MET A 241 2.26 17.11 -27.41
C MET A 241 0.88 17.22 -26.77
N TYR A 242 -0.16 16.77 -27.47
CA TYR A 242 -1.52 16.71 -26.91
C TYR A 242 -1.57 15.79 -25.69
N GLY A 243 -0.97 14.60 -25.77
CA GLY A 243 -0.88 13.66 -24.66
C GLY A 243 -0.22 14.27 -23.42
N TYR A 244 0.89 14.98 -23.60
CA TYR A 244 1.57 15.69 -22.50
C TYR A 244 0.70 16.77 -21.88
N PHE A 245 0.06 17.63 -22.70
CA PHE A 245 -0.80 18.70 -22.18
C PHE A 245 -2.04 18.17 -21.45
N MET A 246 -2.61 17.05 -21.88
CA MET A 246 -3.74 16.42 -21.20
C MET A 246 -3.39 15.78 -19.85
N GLN A 247 -2.10 15.64 -19.52
CA GLN A 247 -1.64 15.15 -18.21
C GLN A 247 -1.30 16.26 -17.23
N ILE A 248 -1.33 17.53 -17.65
CA ILE A 248 -1.06 18.66 -16.74
C ILE A 248 -2.20 18.75 -15.70
N GLY A 249 -1.85 18.74 -14.41
CA GLY A 249 -2.81 18.81 -13.31
C GLY A 249 -3.51 17.47 -13.00
N VAL A 250 -2.96 16.35 -13.46
CA VAL A 250 -3.42 15.00 -13.10
C VAL A 250 -2.41 14.37 -12.14
N ASP A 251 -2.78 14.28 -10.86
CA ASP A 251 -1.91 13.76 -9.78
C ASP A 251 -2.17 12.28 -9.46
N GLN A 252 -2.59 11.49 -10.46
CA GLN A 252 -2.87 10.07 -10.27
C GLN A 252 -1.59 9.30 -9.93
N GLY A 253 -1.64 8.44 -8.91
CA GLY A 253 -0.49 7.71 -8.39
C GLY A 253 0.42 8.52 -7.47
N TYR A 254 0.03 9.73 -7.07
CA TYR A 254 0.81 10.51 -6.11
C TYR A 254 0.84 9.83 -4.72
N GLU A 255 2.06 9.54 -4.25
CA GLU A 255 2.38 8.75 -3.05
C GLU A 255 3.47 9.44 -2.21
N PRO A 256 3.12 10.49 -1.43
CA PRO A 256 4.10 11.18 -0.60
C PRO A 256 4.45 10.38 0.65
N ILE A 257 5.70 10.53 1.10
CA ILE A 257 6.15 10.00 2.39
C ILE A 257 5.45 10.74 3.53
N GLN A 258 4.80 9.99 4.42
CA GLN A 258 4.10 10.53 5.59
C GLN A 258 5.03 10.57 6.82
N PRO A 259 4.75 11.44 7.82
CA PRO A 259 5.56 11.52 9.04
C PRO A 259 5.56 10.23 9.88
N ILE A 260 4.43 9.52 9.86
CA ILE A 260 4.25 8.19 10.45
C ILE A 260 3.86 7.27 9.29
N HIS A 261 4.52 6.12 9.18
CA HIS A 261 4.20 5.11 8.18
C HIS A 261 2.91 4.37 8.59
N TYR A 262 1.77 4.99 8.28
CA TYR A 262 0.45 4.45 8.56
C TYR A 262 -0.03 3.54 7.43
N SER A 263 -0.29 2.27 7.76
CA SER A 263 -0.80 1.28 6.81
C SER A 263 -2.31 1.13 6.88
N HIS A 264 -3.01 1.51 5.80
CA HIS A 264 -4.45 1.23 5.66
C HIS A 264 -4.72 -0.25 5.46
N LYS A 265 -3.78 -0.97 4.83
CA LYS A 265 -3.84 -2.42 4.63
C LYS A 265 -3.98 -3.19 5.94
N ILE A 266 -3.20 -2.84 6.96
CA ILE A 266 -3.32 -3.50 8.28
C ILE A 266 -4.66 -3.14 8.95
N HIS A 267 -5.04 -1.86 8.94
CA HIS A 267 -6.21 -1.42 9.71
C HIS A 267 -7.54 -1.80 9.03
N ALA A 268 -7.72 -1.43 7.77
CA ALA A 268 -8.96 -1.67 7.04
C ALA A 268 -9.01 -3.06 6.37
N GLY A 269 -7.87 -3.56 5.88
CA GLY A 269 -7.78 -4.85 5.20
C GLY A 269 -7.73 -6.03 6.17
N GLU A 270 -6.63 -6.17 6.90
CA GLU A 270 -6.39 -7.33 7.78
C GLU A 270 -7.31 -7.33 9.01
N ASN A 271 -7.46 -6.18 9.67
CA ASN A 271 -8.30 -6.07 10.88
C ASN A 271 -9.77 -5.75 10.58
N GLY A 272 -10.14 -5.47 9.32
CA GLY A 272 -11.52 -5.20 8.92
C GLY A 272 -12.15 -3.97 9.57
N ILE A 273 -11.35 -2.97 9.98
CA ILE A 273 -11.89 -1.75 10.60
C ILE A 273 -12.65 -0.93 9.55
N ASP A 274 -13.92 -0.63 9.83
CA ASP A 274 -14.78 0.17 8.96
C ASP A 274 -14.16 1.56 8.68
N CYS A 275 -14.18 1.99 7.41
CA CYS A 275 -13.58 3.26 6.98
C CYS A 275 -14.13 4.46 7.76
N LYS A 276 -15.42 4.43 8.11
CA LYS A 276 -16.13 5.53 8.77
C LYS A 276 -15.91 5.51 10.29
N TYR A 277 -15.19 4.54 10.84
CA TYR A 277 -14.76 4.56 12.25
C TYR A 277 -13.74 5.69 12.45
N CYS A 278 -12.68 5.70 11.64
CA CYS A 278 -11.66 6.73 11.66
C CYS A 278 -12.14 8.01 10.96
N HIS A 279 -12.72 7.87 9.76
CA HIS A 279 -13.19 8.99 8.94
C HIS A 279 -14.68 9.31 9.19
N SER A 280 -15.04 9.49 10.47
CA SER A 280 -16.43 9.65 10.91
C SER A 280 -17.16 10.84 10.30
N SER A 281 -16.43 11.93 10.06
CA SER A 281 -16.97 13.17 9.48
C SER A 281 -17.48 13.02 8.05
N ALA A 282 -17.09 11.96 7.32
CA ALA A 282 -17.59 11.68 5.97
C ALA A 282 -19.12 11.55 5.90
N ARG A 283 -19.78 11.19 7.01
CA ARG A 283 -21.24 10.98 7.07
C ARG A 283 -22.04 12.28 7.18
N VAL A 284 -21.44 13.33 7.74
CA VAL A 284 -22.16 14.53 8.23
C VAL A 284 -21.56 15.84 7.74
N SER A 285 -20.29 15.86 7.36
CA SER A 285 -19.56 17.06 6.97
C SER A 285 -19.25 17.07 5.48
N LYS A 286 -19.02 18.26 4.94
CA LYS A 286 -18.47 18.43 3.59
C LYS A 286 -17.05 17.88 3.45
N HIS A 287 -16.27 17.94 4.52
CA HIS A 287 -14.90 17.45 4.57
C HIS A 287 -14.81 16.20 5.43
N SER A 288 -14.34 15.10 4.83
CA SER A 288 -13.87 13.93 5.59
C SER A 288 -12.47 14.24 6.12
N GLY A 289 -12.40 14.67 7.37
CA GLY A 289 -11.14 15.02 8.03
C GLY A 289 -10.24 13.82 8.30
N ILE A 290 -8.95 14.11 8.50
CA ILE A 290 -8.00 13.15 9.06
C ILE A 290 -8.39 12.91 10.53
N PRO A 291 -8.44 11.66 11.02
CA PRO A 291 -8.79 11.37 12.40
C PRO A 291 -7.85 12.09 13.37
N SER A 292 -8.41 12.59 14.47
CA SER A 292 -7.60 13.08 15.59
C SER A 292 -6.82 11.92 16.23
N LEU A 293 -5.67 12.21 16.83
CA LEU A 293 -4.82 11.19 17.46
C LEU A 293 -5.52 10.48 18.64
N ASN A 294 -6.60 11.05 19.19
CA ASN A 294 -7.41 10.39 20.20
C ASN A 294 -8.03 9.08 19.67
N VAL A 295 -8.44 9.04 18.39
CA VAL A 295 -8.98 7.84 17.76
C VAL A 295 -7.92 6.74 17.73
N CYS A 296 -6.68 7.09 17.39
CA CYS A 296 -5.55 6.16 17.42
C CYS A 296 -5.35 5.60 18.84
N MET A 297 -5.40 6.46 19.86
CA MET A 297 -5.17 6.04 21.25
C MET A 297 -6.30 5.22 21.86
N ASN A 298 -7.48 5.12 21.24
CA ASN A 298 -8.55 4.24 21.74
C ASN A 298 -8.12 2.77 21.74
N CYS A 299 -7.37 2.35 20.72
CA CYS A 299 -6.83 0.99 20.62
C CYS A 299 -5.36 0.94 21.05
N HIS A 300 -4.57 1.94 20.63
CA HIS A 300 -3.13 1.94 20.87
C HIS A 300 -2.73 2.18 22.33
N LYS A 301 -3.64 2.42 23.29
CA LYS A 301 -3.27 2.32 24.72
C LYS A 301 -2.85 0.91 25.12
N ASN A 302 -3.52 -0.09 24.55
CA ASN A 302 -3.34 -1.51 24.86
C ASN A 302 -2.50 -2.25 23.80
N ILE A 303 -2.23 -1.61 22.67
CA ILE A 303 -1.45 -2.17 21.56
C ILE A 303 -0.14 -1.38 21.44
N ALA A 304 0.85 -1.79 22.26
CA ALA A 304 2.16 -1.13 22.35
C ALA A 304 3.21 -1.66 21.36
N GLU A 305 2.97 -2.85 20.81
CA GLU A 305 3.85 -3.52 19.87
C GLU A 305 3.04 -4.14 18.75
N PHE A 306 3.67 -4.24 17.59
CA PHE A 306 3.10 -4.95 16.46
C PHE A 306 3.09 -6.47 16.69
N GLN A 307 1.98 -7.15 16.44
CA GLN A 307 1.78 -8.59 16.72
C GLN A 307 1.45 -9.41 15.47
N GLY A 308 1.64 -8.87 14.26
CA GLY A 308 1.37 -9.60 13.01
C GLY A 308 2.28 -10.84 12.85
N SER A 309 1.76 -11.91 12.23
CA SER A 309 2.53 -13.13 11.96
C SER A 309 3.51 -12.93 10.79
N LYS A 310 4.67 -13.58 10.83
CA LYS A 310 5.66 -13.56 9.72
C LYS A 310 5.08 -14.08 8.39
N ASP A 311 3.98 -14.82 8.44
CA ASP A 311 3.28 -15.41 7.29
C ASP A 311 2.20 -14.46 6.71
N SER A 312 1.86 -13.40 7.45
CA SER A 312 0.94 -12.34 7.04
C SER A 312 1.74 -11.16 6.52
N THR A 313 1.93 -11.07 5.21
CA THR A 313 2.13 -9.80 4.48
C THR A 313 3.30 -8.86 4.81
N TYR A 314 4.26 -9.21 5.66
CA TYR A 314 5.43 -8.35 6.00
C TYR A 314 6.68 -8.66 5.17
N VAL A 315 6.55 -8.66 3.85
CA VAL A 315 7.68 -8.95 2.94
C VAL A 315 8.71 -7.79 2.91
N GLU A 316 8.30 -6.57 3.29
CA GLU A 316 9.12 -5.35 3.14
C GLU A 316 9.55 -4.69 4.46
N TYR A 317 8.75 -4.81 5.54
CA TYR A 317 8.99 -4.12 6.82
C TYR A 317 9.01 -5.08 7.99
N THR A 318 9.85 -4.82 9.01
CA THR A 318 9.99 -5.71 10.17
C THR A 318 9.02 -5.36 11.31
N LYS A 319 8.86 -6.27 12.28
CA LYS A 319 8.09 -6.00 13.51
C LYS A 319 8.63 -4.78 14.25
N GLU A 320 9.95 -4.64 14.30
CA GLU A 320 10.65 -3.55 14.98
C GLU A 320 10.36 -2.21 14.31
N PHE A 321 10.30 -2.20 12.97
CA PHE A 321 9.92 -1.01 12.21
C PHE A 321 8.52 -0.51 12.60
N TYR A 322 7.49 -1.36 12.50
CA TYR A 322 6.12 -0.96 12.86
C TYR A 322 5.97 -0.59 14.34
N THR A 323 6.67 -1.29 15.23
CA THR A 323 6.70 -0.95 16.66
C THR A 323 7.34 0.42 16.90
N GLY A 324 8.37 0.79 16.11
CA GLY A 324 8.95 2.12 16.08
C GLY A 324 7.99 3.20 15.60
N GLU A 325 7.15 2.91 14.61
CA GLU A 325 6.11 3.84 14.13
C GLU A 325 5.02 4.09 15.18
N ILE A 326 4.62 3.05 15.93
CA ILE A 326 3.71 3.20 17.09
C ILE A 326 4.33 4.11 18.17
N GLN A 327 5.65 4.05 18.36
CA GLN A 327 6.33 4.93 19.31
C GLN A 327 6.20 6.41 18.89
N LYS A 328 6.31 6.72 17.59
CA LYS A 328 6.11 8.11 17.09
C LYS A 328 4.71 8.63 17.41
N LEU A 329 3.68 7.78 17.35
CA LEU A 329 2.32 8.14 17.77
C LEU A 329 2.30 8.52 19.25
N TYR A 330 2.93 7.73 20.12
CA TYR A 330 2.99 8.03 21.55
C TYR A 330 3.74 9.31 21.85
N ASP A 331 4.84 9.58 21.14
CA ASP A 331 5.58 10.82 21.28
C ASP A 331 4.73 12.03 20.84
N ALA A 332 3.87 11.86 19.82
CA ALA A 332 2.97 12.90 19.35
C ALA A 332 1.84 13.20 20.36
N VAL A 333 1.26 12.17 21.00
CA VAL A 333 0.20 12.36 22.01
C VAL A 333 0.73 12.57 23.43
N GLY A 334 2.04 12.40 23.64
CA GLY A 334 2.68 12.45 24.96
C GLY A 334 2.31 11.27 25.85
N TRP A 335 2.15 10.06 25.33
CA TRP A 335 1.83 8.85 26.08
C TRP A 335 3.09 8.15 26.60
N ASP A 336 3.15 7.88 27.90
CA ASP A 336 4.24 7.11 28.51
C ASP A 336 3.82 5.64 28.72
N LYS A 337 4.52 4.74 28.01
CA LYS A 337 4.33 3.28 28.08
C LYS A 337 4.56 2.72 29.48
N ALA A 338 5.54 3.24 30.22
CA ALA A 338 5.93 2.68 31.51
C ALA A 338 4.95 3.04 32.63
N THR A 339 4.47 4.29 32.62
CA THR A 339 3.54 4.81 33.64
C THR A 339 2.08 4.70 33.23
N GLN A 340 1.80 4.35 31.96
CA GLN A 340 0.45 4.25 31.38
C GLN A 340 -0.35 5.55 31.55
N LYS A 341 0.33 6.69 31.42
CA LYS A 341 -0.23 8.03 31.64
C LYS A 341 0.19 9.00 30.54
N TYR A 342 -0.63 10.01 30.33
CA TYR A 342 -0.28 11.14 29.48
C TYR A 342 0.63 12.10 30.24
N THR A 343 1.72 12.51 29.59
CA THR A 343 2.71 13.46 30.11
C THR A 343 2.28 14.92 29.99
N GLY A 344 1.21 15.20 29.23
CA GLY A 344 0.73 16.56 28.93
C GLY A 344 1.53 17.30 27.85
N LYS A 345 2.61 16.70 27.32
CA LYS A 345 3.40 17.27 26.22
C LYS A 345 2.95 16.69 24.89
N THR A 346 2.27 17.47 24.06
CA THR A 346 1.73 17.01 22.77
C THR A 346 2.41 17.72 21.60
N LYS A 347 2.49 17.04 20.46
CA LYS A 347 2.96 17.59 19.18
C LYS A 347 2.02 17.13 18.07
N PRO A 348 1.44 18.04 17.27
CA PRO A 348 0.56 17.65 16.19
C PRO A 348 1.34 16.95 15.07
N VAL A 349 0.79 15.86 14.54
CA VAL A 349 1.35 15.17 13.37
C VAL A 349 0.99 15.98 12.11
N LYS A 350 2.02 16.38 11.36
CA LYS A 350 1.88 17.18 10.13
C LYS A 350 1.67 16.26 8.92
N TRP A 351 0.49 15.68 8.81
CA TRP A 351 0.13 14.83 7.68
C TRP A 351 0.24 15.56 6.34
N VAL A 352 0.69 14.86 5.31
CA VAL A 352 0.72 15.36 3.94
C VAL A 352 -0.58 14.98 3.26
N ARG A 353 -1.40 15.98 2.92
CA ARG A 353 -2.66 15.76 2.23
C ARG A 353 -2.43 15.38 0.77
N ILE A 354 -2.96 14.22 0.37
CA ILE A 354 -2.80 13.65 -0.97
C ILE A 354 -3.90 14.18 -1.90
N HIS A 355 -5.16 14.00 -1.52
CA HIS A 355 -6.30 14.44 -2.32
C HIS A 355 -6.58 15.93 -2.10
N ASN A 356 -6.23 16.75 -3.09
CA ASN A 356 -6.54 18.17 -3.12
C ASN A 356 -7.42 18.50 -4.32
N LEU A 357 -8.41 19.34 -4.07
CA LEU A 357 -9.18 20.03 -5.11
C LEU A 357 -8.92 21.53 -4.93
N PRO A 358 -8.97 22.32 -6.02
CA PRO A 358 -8.92 23.77 -5.91
C PRO A 358 -10.00 24.31 -4.97
N ASP A 359 -9.73 25.43 -4.32
CA ASP A 359 -10.60 26.04 -3.31
C ASP A 359 -11.95 26.54 -3.86
N PHE A 360 -11.98 26.92 -5.13
CA PHE A 360 -13.21 27.24 -5.87
C PHE A 360 -14.06 26.00 -6.20
N VAL A 361 -13.69 24.78 -5.77
CA VAL A 361 -14.54 23.59 -5.94
C VAL A 361 -15.22 23.26 -4.63
N TYR A 362 -16.55 23.31 -4.63
CA TYR A 362 -17.37 22.89 -3.51
C TYR A 362 -17.69 21.40 -3.60
N PHE A 363 -16.94 20.59 -2.87
CA PHE A 363 -17.20 19.15 -2.72
C PHE A 363 -17.71 18.83 -1.32
N ASN A 364 -18.77 18.02 -1.23
CA ASN A 364 -19.39 17.61 0.03
C ASN A 364 -19.44 16.08 0.20
N HIS A 365 -18.64 15.54 1.12
CA HIS A 365 -18.60 14.10 1.39
C HIS A 365 -19.95 13.53 1.84
N ALA A 366 -20.66 14.18 2.77
CA ALA A 366 -21.92 13.67 3.30
C ALA A 366 -22.99 13.47 2.22
N GLN A 367 -23.03 14.33 1.20
CA GLN A 367 -23.96 14.16 0.07
C GLN A 367 -23.63 12.92 -0.76
N HIS A 368 -22.36 12.60 -0.98
CA HIS A 368 -21.97 11.44 -1.77
C HIS A 368 -22.07 10.13 -0.97
N VAL A 369 -21.65 10.16 0.30
CA VAL A 369 -21.60 8.98 1.17
C VAL A 369 -22.96 8.63 1.75
N THR A 370 -23.65 9.60 2.36
CA THR A 370 -24.91 9.33 3.09
C THR A 370 -26.12 9.38 2.17
N VAL A 371 -26.20 10.38 1.29
CA VAL A 371 -27.37 10.54 0.39
C VAL A 371 -27.18 9.71 -0.88
N GLY A 372 -26.02 9.83 -1.54
CA GLY A 372 -25.71 9.08 -2.75
C GLY A 372 -25.44 7.59 -2.49
N GLY A 373 -25.00 7.24 -1.28
CA GLY A 373 -24.62 5.87 -0.93
C GLY A 373 -23.55 5.32 -1.87
N ILE A 374 -22.56 6.16 -2.20
CA ILE A 374 -21.42 5.81 -3.04
C ILE A 374 -20.35 5.13 -2.20
N GLU A 375 -19.87 3.99 -2.66
CA GLU A 375 -18.78 3.25 -2.02
C GLU A 375 -17.47 4.02 -2.06
N CYS A 376 -16.70 3.96 -0.97
CA CYS A 376 -15.47 4.73 -0.80
C CYS A 376 -14.44 4.39 -1.89
N GLN A 377 -14.36 3.10 -2.25
CA GLN A 377 -13.42 2.55 -3.21
C GLN A 377 -13.62 3.09 -4.62
N LYS A 378 -14.84 3.50 -4.97
CA LYS A 378 -15.13 4.09 -6.28
C LYS A 378 -14.36 5.40 -6.50
N CYS A 379 -14.10 6.15 -5.43
CA CYS A 379 -13.40 7.43 -5.48
C CYS A 379 -11.94 7.34 -5.02
N HIS A 380 -11.63 6.50 -4.03
CA HIS A 380 -10.30 6.44 -3.42
C HIS A 380 -9.49 5.18 -3.80
N GLY A 381 -10.06 4.26 -4.57
CA GLY A 381 -9.46 2.96 -4.88
C GLY A 381 -9.61 1.96 -3.73
N GLU A 382 -9.03 0.77 -3.90
CA GLU A 382 -9.04 -0.30 -2.88
C GLU A 382 -8.05 0.02 -1.75
N VAL A 383 -8.39 1.01 -0.93
CA VAL A 383 -7.55 1.55 0.15
C VAL A 383 -7.15 0.49 1.18
N GLU A 384 -8.00 -0.51 1.39
CA GLU A 384 -7.75 -1.69 2.21
C GLU A 384 -6.58 -2.56 1.73
N THR A 385 -6.07 -2.33 0.51
CA THR A 385 -4.89 -3.03 -0.02
C THR A 385 -3.62 -2.17 0.07
N TYR A 386 -3.74 -0.90 0.44
CA TYR A 386 -2.65 0.08 0.35
C TYR A 386 -1.80 0.12 1.63
N GLU A 387 -0.52 -0.22 1.48
CA GLU A 387 0.47 -0.05 2.54
C GLU A 387 0.80 1.42 2.78
N VAL A 388 0.97 2.19 1.69
CA VAL A 388 1.07 3.66 1.71
C VAL A 388 -0.08 4.20 0.88
N MET A 389 -0.71 5.26 1.37
CA MET A 389 -1.85 5.85 0.68
C MET A 389 -1.43 6.49 -0.65
N LYS A 390 -2.25 6.30 -1.69
CA LYS A 390 -2.05 6.87 -3.02
C LYS A 390 -3.32 7.47 -3.61
N GLN A 391 -3.17 8.41 -4.52
CA GLN A 391 -4.30 8.92 -5.30
C GLN A 391 -4.66 7.96 -6.44
N ALA A 392 -5.72 7.17 -6.26
CA ALA A 392 -6.13 6.17 -7.26
C ALA A 392 -6.84 6.79 -8.48
N GLN A 393 -7.65 7.84 -8.26
CA GLN A 393 -8.47 8.47 -9.29
C GLN A 393 -7.91 9.85 -9.67
N PRO A 394 -8.11 10.31 -10.92
CA PRO A 394 -7.56 11.58 -11.39
C PRO A 394 -8.24 12.81 -10.77
N LEU A 395 -9.49 12.68 -10.29
CA LEU A 395 -10.28 13.76 -9.70
C LEU A 395 -10.41 15.04 -10.56
N THR A 396 -10.29 14.89 -11.88
CA THR A 396 -10.47 15.98 -12.84
C THR A 396 -11.95 16.29 -13.04
N MET A 397 -12.27 17.51 -13.49
CA MET A 397 -13.64 17.94 -13.77
C MET A 397 -14.39 16.96 -14.69
N GLY A 398 -13.73 16.48 -15.75
CA GLY A 398 -14.33 15.52 -16.69
C GLY A 398 -14.71 14.20 -16.03
N TRP A 399 -13.90 13.72 -15.08
CA TRP A 399 -14.21 12.52 -14.30
C TRP A 399 -15.46 12.72 -13.41
N CYS A 400 -15.56 13.87 -12.72
CA CYS A 400 -16.75 14.21 -11.93
C CYS A 400 -18.02 14.28 -12.80
N ILE A 401 -17.94 14.96 -13.95
CA ILE A 401 -19.07 15.11 -14.88
C ILE A 401 -19.55 13.76 -15.41
N ASN A 402 -18.63 12.90 -15.84
CA ASN A 402 -19.00 11.58 -16.35
C ASN A 402 -19.64 10.72 -15.26
N CYS A 403 -19.08 10.74 -14.05
CA CYS A 403 -19.69 10.05 -12.91
C CYS A 403 -21.13 10.54 -12.65
N HIS A 404 -21.39 11.85 -12.72
CA HIS A 404 -22.73 12.42 -12.55
C HIS A 404 -23.70 12.09 -13.69
N ARG A 405 -23.19 11.87 -14.91
CA ARG A 405 -24.00 11.45 -16.07
C ARG A 405 -24.43 9.99 -15.96
N GLU A 406 -23.58 9.14 -15.38
CA GLU A 406 -23.76 7.69 -15.35
C GLU A 406 -24.40 7.19 -14.05
N THR A 407 -24.25 7.94 -12.95
CA THR A 407 -24.72 7.50 -11.64
C THR A 407 -26.19 7.89 -11.41
N ASN A 408 -27.01 6.88 -11.17
CA ASN A 408 -28.40 7.06 -10.76
C ASN A 408 -28.50 7.50 -9.30
N VAL A 409 -29.45 8.39 -9.03
CA VAL A 409 -29.72 8.91 -7.69
C VAL A 409 -30.67 7.95 -6.98
N LYS A 410 -30.40 7.65 -5.71
CA LYS A 410 -31.31 6.88 -4.84
C LYS A 410 -32.45 7.80 -4.39
N VAL A 411 -33.66 7.50 -4.85
CA VAL A 411 -34.86 8.34 -4.66
C VAL A 411 -35.99 7.61 -3.95
N GLU A 412 -35.91 6.28 -3.89
CA GLU A 412 -36.96 5.37 -3.46
C GLU A 412 -37.30 5.54 -1.97
N ASP A 413 -36.27 5.75 -1.14
CA ASP A 413 -36.42 5.85 0.32
C ASP A 413 -36.41 7.29 0.85
N ASN A 414 -36.44 8.30 -0.05
CA ASN A 414 -36.32 9.70 0.33
C ASN A 414 -37.58 10.50 -0.03
N GLY A 415 -38.38 10.83 0.99
CA GLY A 415 -39.61 11.61 0.84
C GLY A 415 -39.42 12.98 0.18
N TYR A 416 -38.22 13.56 0.25
CA TYR A 416 -37.88 14.82 -0.43
C TYR A 416 -37.93 14.68 -1.96
N TYR A 417 -37.48 13.56 -2.50
CA TYR A 417 -37.37 13.36 -3.94
C TYR A 417 -38.64 12.83 -4.59
N LYS A 418 -39.66 12.39 -3.83
CA LYS A 418 -40.86 11.75 -4.39
C LYS A 418 -41.52 12.56 -5.51
N LYS A 419 -41.86 13.83 -5.22
CA LYS A 419 -42.53 14.73 -6.19
C LYS A 419 -41.61 15.06 -7.38
N ILE A 420 -40.33 15.30 -7.10
CA ILE A 420 -39.32 15.64 -8.12
C ILE A 420 -39.11 14.45 -9.06
N HIS A 421 -39.00 13.25 -8.51
CA HIS A 421 -38.85 12.01 -9.26
C HIS A 421 -40.08 11.75 -10.14
N GLU A 422 -41.29 11.77 -9.60
CA GLU A 422 -42.52 11.57 -10.38
C GLU A 422 -42.64 12.56 -11.55
N GLN A 423 -42.36 13.84 -11.33
CA GLN A 423 -42.46 14.88 -12.35
C GLN A 423 -41.36 14.78 -13.42
N LEU A 424 -40.11 14.62 -13.02
CA LEU A 424 -38.97 14.55 -13.96
C LEU A 424 -38.95 13.23 -14.72
N SER A 425 -39.23 12.10 -14.05
CA SER A 425 -39.34 10.79 -14.71
C SER A 425 -40.43 10.82 -15.79
N LYS A 426 -41.59 11.44 -15.51
CA LYS A 426 -42.66 11.62 -16.52
C LYS A 426 -42.23 12.54 -17.67
N LYS A 427 -41.53 13.63 -17.38
CA LYS A 427 -41.10 14.60 -18.40
C LYS A 427 -40.00 14.04 -19.31
N LEU A 428 -39.06 13.30 -18.75
CA LEU A 428 -37.88 12.77 -19.44
C LEU A 428 -38.09 11.35 -19.99
N GLY A 429 -39.18 10.67 -19.61
CA GLY A 429 -39.49 9.31 -20.05
C GLY A 429 -38.54 8.25 -19.49
N VAL A 430 -37.91 8.51 -18.33
CA VAL A 430 -36.95 7.59 -17.69
C VAL A 430 -37.47 7.13 -16.34
N SER A 431 -37.17 5.89 -15.95
CA SER A 431 -37.56 5.34 -14.64
C SER A 431 -36.57 5.68 -13.52
N LYS A 432 -35.33 6.02 -13.86
CA LYS A 432 -34.28 6.43 -12.92
C LYS A 432 -33.66 7.74 -13.39
N LEU A 433 -33.40 8.63 -12.43
CA LEU A 433 -32.78 9.93 -12.70
C LEU A 433 -31.31 9.89 -12.33
N THR A 434 -30.46 10.45 -13.20
CA THR A 434 -29.05 10.64 -12.91
C THR A 434 -28.81 11.96 -12.21
N ALA A 435 -27.66 12.10 -11.54
CA ALA A 435 -27.29 13.37 -10.91
C ALA A 435 -27.28 14.52 -11.93
N ALA A 436 -26.86 14.25 -13.16
CA ALA A 436 -26.91 15.22 -14.26
C ALA A 436 -28.33 15.68 -14.59
N GLN A 437 -29.30 14.78 -14.62
CA GLN A 437 -30.72 15.11 -14.91
C GLN A 437 -31.37 15.92 -13.79
N MET A 438 -30.86 15.84 -12.56
CA MET A 438 -31.28 16.68 -11.44
C MET A 438 -30.57 18.04 -11.38
N GLY A 439 -29.78 18.39 -12.40
CA GLY A 439 -29.03 19.65 -12.45
C GLY A 439 -27.65 19.60 -11.78
N GLY A 440 -27.11 18.41 -11.50
CA GLY A 440 -25.77 18.22 -10.92
C GLY A 440 -24.60 18.55 -11.86
N LEU A 441 -24.85 19.30 -12.94
CA LEU A 441 -23.85 19.79 -13.91
C LEU A 441 -23.88 21.33 -14.05
N GLU A 442 -24.62 22.03 -13.19
CA GLU A 442 -24.66 23.49 -13.18
C GLU A 442 -23.43 24.07 -12.49
N CYS A 443 -22.77 25.05 -13.12
CA CYS A 443 -21.52 25.64 -12.62
C CYS A 443 -21.63 26.13 -11.16
N GLY A 444 -22.74 26.80 -10.83
CA GLY A 444 -23.01 27.37 -9.52
C GLY A 444 -23.26 26.35 -8.41
N LYS A 445 -23.46 25.06 -8.71
CA LYS A 445 -23.62 24.00 -7.71
C LYS A 445 -22.31 23.28 -7.38
N CYS A 446 -21.29 23.48 -8.22
CA CYS A 446 -20.00 22.81 -8.10
C CYS A 446 -18.89 23.77 -7.66
N HIS A 447 -19.00 25.06 -7.98
CA HIS A 447 -17.91 26.02 -7.80
C HIS A 447 -18.22 27.20 -6.86
N TYR A 448 -19.48 27.35 -6.45
CA TYR A 448 -19.97 28.42 -5.58
C TYR A 448 -21.02 27.84 -4.62
#